data_AF-A0A3L6LZS6-F1
#
_entry.id   AF-A0A3L6LZS6-F1
#
_cell.length_a   1.000
_cell.length_b   1.000
_cell.length_c   1.000
_cell.angle_alpha   90.00
_cell.angle_beta   90.00
_cell.angle_gamma   90.00
#
_symmetry.space_group_name_H-M   'P 1'
#
loop_
_entity.id
_entity.type
_entity.pdbx_description
1 polymer ?
#
loop_
_entity_poly.entity_id
_entity_poly.type
_entity_poly.pdbx_seq_one_letter_code
_entity_poly.pdbx_strand_id
1 'polypeptide(L)'
;MRHHQLGLLLAFGLALAGCGRQPEAPATPFKPTASIQELMKALVDPAADGIWESFSTTVTQAGVEEKRPQTDEEWAVVRHHAITLIEASNLLLIEGRKVAHPGQKLDDEGTPGLLTAPEIEQGIAKDRAGFVAAAHVLHDTGVKVLAAIDTKKPEAVVEAGGYIEAACEQCHAKFWYPNAQGPQYGRFNKAAKP
;
A
#
# COMPACT_ATOMS: atom_id res chain seq x y z
N MET A 1 -33.66 -58.07 -49.47
CA MET A 1 -34.48 -57.10 -50.22
C MET A 1 -34.75 -55.91 -49.31
N ARG A 2 -34.50 -54.69 -49.81
CA ARG A 2 -35.09 -53.36 -49.50
C ARG A 2 -35.38 -53.00 -48.02
N HIS A 3 -35.17 -51.79 -47.49
CA HIS A 3 -34.53 -50.52 -47.86
C HIS A 3 -34.90 -49.53 -46.71
N HIS A 4 -34.08 -48.46 -46.55
CA HIS A 4 -34.43 -47.11 -46.04
C HIS A 4 -34.66 -46.94 -44.51
N GLN A 5 -33.81 -46.19 -43.81
CA GLN A 5 -33.70 -44.72 -43.62
C GLN A 5 -34.08 -44.37 -42.17
N LEU A 6 -33.12 -43.89 -41.38
CA LEU A 6 -32.92 -42.47 -41.05
C LEU A 6 -33.91 -41.99 -39.97
N GLY A 7 -33.44 -41.96 -38.72
CA GLY A 7 -34.14 -41.40 -37.57
C GLY A 7 -33.15 -40.73 -36.63
N LEU A 8 -32.82 -39.48 -36.96
CA LEU A 8 -32.11 -38.51 -36.13
C LEU A 8 -32.91 -38.27 -34.84
N LEU A 9 -32.37 -38.58 -33.67
CA LEU A 9 -32.94 -38.14 -32.39
C LEU A 9 -31.90 -37.31 -31.63
N LEU A 10 -32.29 -36.04 -31.46
CA LEU A 10 -31.58 -34.94 -30.84
C LEU A 10 -31.03 -35.32 -29.45
N ALA A 11 -29.72 -35.16 -29.28
CA ALA A 11 -29.13 -34.91 -27.97
C ALA A 11 -29.27 -33.41 -27.67
N PHE A 12 -30.15 -33.03 -26.76
CA PHE A 12 -30.19 -31.65 -26.26
C PHE A 12 -30.66 -31.58 -24.81
N GLY A 13 -29.80 -30.99 -23.97
CA GLY A 13 -30.23 -30.23 -22.80
C GLY A 13 -30.18 -30.94 -21.45
N LEU A 14 -29.01 -30.92 -20.80
CA LEU A 14 -28.94 -30.73 -19.34
C LEU A 14 -27.62 -30.04 -18.96
N ALA A 15 -27.49 -28.76 -19.30
CA ALA A 15 -26.45 -27.91 -18.72
C ALA A 15 -26.94 -27.47 -17.34
N LEU A 16 -26.53 -28.20 -16.29
CA LEU A 16 -26.65 -27.72 -14.92
C LEU A 16 -25.81 -26.44 -14.80
N ALA A 17 -26.47 -25.29 -14.72
CA ALA A 17 -25.88 -24.05 -14.26
C ALA A 17 -25.45 -24.26 -12.80
N GLY A 18 -24.20 -24.67 -12.62
CA GLY A 18 -23.55 -24.63 -11.32
C GLY A 18 -23.43 -23.17 -10.90
N CYS A 19 -24.31 -22.71 -10.01
CA CYS A 19 -24.04 -21.55 -9.18
C CYS A 19 -22.79 -21.89 -8.37
N GLY A 20 -21.62 -21.50 -8.88
CA GLY A 20 -20.40 -21.43 -8.08
C GLY A 20 -20.67 -20.47 -6.95
N ARG A 21 -20.97 -20.99 -5.76
CA ARG A 21 -20.99 -20.21 -4.53
C ARG A 21 -19.55 -19.78 -4.32
N GLN A 22 -19.26 -18.54 -4.70
CA GLN A 22 -17.95 -17.93 -4.50
C GLN A 22 -17.67 -18.05 -2.99
N PRO A 23 -16.52 -18.62 -2.57
CA PRO A 23 -16.21 -18.76 -1.16
C PRO A 23 -16.34 -17.39 -0.50
N GLU A 24 -17.26 -17.28 0.45
CA GLU A 24 -17.42 -16.07 1.25
C GLU A 24 -16.12 -15.93 2.04
N ALA A 25 -15.41 -14.81 1.84
CA ALA A 25 -14.16 -14.57 2.55
C ALA A 25 -14.43 -14.67 4.07
N PRO A 26 -13.54 -15.30 4.85
CA PRO A 26 -13.72 -15.39 6.29
C PRO A 26 -13.97 -14.00 6.87
N ALA A 27 -15.04 -13.85 7.64
CA ALA A 27 -15.34 -12.59 8.29
C ALA A 27 -14.18 -12.21 9.22
N THR A 28 -13.56 -11.06 8.97
CA THR A 28 -12.54 -10.50 9.86
C THR A 28 -13.15 -10.27 11.25
N PRO A 29 -12.44 -10.61 12.35
CA PRO A 29 -12.90 -10.25 13.70
C PRO A 29 -12.80 -8.74 13.97
N PHE A 30 -12.10 -8.00 13.10
CA PHE A 30 -11.92 -6.56 13.19
C PHE A 30 -13.11 -5.80 12.60
N LYS A 31 -13.38 -4.61 13.14
CA LYS A 31 -14.40 -3.69 12.64
C LYS A 31 -13.70 -2.48 12.00
N PRO A 32 -13.35 -2.53 10.69
CA PRO A 32 -12.70 -1.39 10.05
C PRO A 32 -13.66 -0.19 10.00
N THR A 33 -13.20 0.96 10.51
CA THR A 33 -13.94 2.24 10.44
C THR A 33 -13.36 3.15 9.37
N ALA A 34 -12.05 3.40 9.40
CA ALA A 34 -11.38 4.22 8.39
C ALA A 34 -11.21 3.49 7.05
N SER A 35 -11.22 4.22 5.95
CA SER A 35 -10.78 3.74 4.64
C SER A 35 -9.25 3.66 4.55
N ILE A 36 -8.70 3.03 3.51
CA ILE A 36 -7.26 3.03 3.26
C ILE A 36 -6.76 4.47 3.05
N GLN A 37 -7.45 5.28 2.25
CA GLN A 37 -7.08 6.69 2.05
C GLN A 37 -7.02 7.48 3.37
N GLU A 38 -7.98 7.27 4.27
CA GLU A 38 -7.94 7.92 5.59
C GLU A 38 -6.79 7.42 6.45
N LEU A 39 -6.46 6.12 6.42
CA LEU A 39 -5.29 5.60 7.14
C LEU A 39 -3.99 6.17 6.58
N MET A 40 -3.89 6.32 5.25
CA MET A 40 -2.73 6.95 4.62
C MET A 40 -2.57 8.37 5.15
N LYS A 41 -3.62 9.19 5.03
CA LYS A 41 -3.62 10.60 5.42
C LYS A 41 -3.46 10.85 6.92
N ALA A 42 -4.03 9.99 7.76
CA ALA A 42 -4.10 10.23 9.19
C ALA A 42 -2.98 9.57 9.98
N LEU A 43 -2.40 8.48 9.46
CA LEU A 43 -1.42 7.67 10.19
C LEU A 43 -0.14 7.43 9.40
N VAL A 44 -0.23 6.95 8.16
CA VAL A 44 0.98 6.54 7.40
C VAL A 44 1.80 7.75 6.98
N ASP A 45 1.21 8.71 6.27
CA ASP A 45 1.92 9.88 5.75
C ASP A 45 2.47 10.74 6.91
N PRO A 46 1.68 11.10 7.95
CA PRO A 46 2.20 11.89 9.06
C PRO A 46 3.26 11.16 9.90
N ALA A 47 3.25 9.82 9.92
CA ALA A 47 4.29 9.04 10.58
C ALA A 47 5.60 9.04 9.79
N ALA A 48 5.52 8.88 8.46
CA ALA A 48 6.69 8.99 7.59
C ALA A 48 7.29 10.42 7.65
N ASP A 49 6.45 11.44 7.51
CA ASP A 49 6.85 12.85 7.61
C ASP A 49 7.47 13.15 8.98
N GLY A 50 6.85 12.69 10.08
CA GLY A 50 7.41 12.88 11.42
C GLY A 50 8.79 12.25 11.61
N ILE A 51 9.09 11.14 10.92
CA ILE A 51 10.44 10.56 10.89
C ILE A 51 11.37 11.44 10.06
N TRP A 52 11.01 11.78 8.82
CA TRP A 52 11.90 12.54 7.93
C TRP A 52 12.15 13.96 8.41
N GLU A 53 11.11 14.69 8.80
CA GLU A 53 11.21 16.06 9.30
C GLU A 53 11.96 16.18 10.62
N SER A 54 12.14 15.08 11.35
CA SER A 54 12.99 15.04 12.54
C SER A 54 14.48 15.13 12.19
N PHE A 55 14.87 14.88 10.94
CA PHE A 55 16.26 14.92 10.48
C PHE A 55 16.39 15.77 9.21
N SER A 56 16.93 16.98 9.32
CA SER A 56 17.14 17.84 8.15
C SER A 56 18.46 18.59 8.22
N THR A 57 19.11 18.75 7.07
CA THR A 57 20.27 19.63 6.91
C THR A 57 19.91 20.76 5.96
N THR A 58 20.04 22.00 6.41
CA THR A 58 19.75 23.20 5.62
C THR A 58 21.01 24.03 5.46
N VAL A 59 21.37 24.36 4.22
CA VAL A 59 22.48 25.28 3.92
C VAL A 59 21.94 26.70 3.85
N THR A 60 22.38 27.57 4.76
CA THR A 60 22.02 28.98 4.82
C THR A 60 23.21 29.86 4.46
N GLN A 61 22.99 31.18 4.29
CA GLN A 61 24.11 32.12 4.14
C GLN A 61 25.04 32.15 5.37
N ALA A 62 24.54 31.77 6.55
CA ALA A 62 25.29 31.79 7.79
C ALA A 62 26.06 30.47 8.06
N GLY A 63 25.79 29.40 7.31
CA GLY A 63 26.43 28.11 7.48
C GLY A 63 25.48 26.93 7.23
N VAL A 64 25.80 25.78 7.81
CA VAL A 64 24.97 24.57 7.76
C VAL A 64 24.20 24.44 9.08
N GLU A 65 22.89 24.34 9.00
CA GLU A 65 22.00 24.08 10.14
C GLU A 65 21.51 22.63 10.08
N GLU A 66 21.73 21.87 11.16
CA GLU A 66 21.28 20.49 11.30
C GLU A 66 20.17 20.39 12.36
N LYS A 67 19.03 19.84 11.96
CA LYS A 67 17.92 19.45 12.85
C LYS A 67 18.03 17.95 13.10
N ARG A 68 18.08 17.57 14.36
CA ARG A 68 18.00 16.18 14.84
C ARG A 68 17.61 16.15 16.32
N PRO A 69 16.96 15.09 16.82
CA PRO A 69 16.62 14.98 18.23
C PRO A 69 17.87 15.07 19.13
N GLN A 70 17.81 15.92 20.14
CA GLN A 70 18.85 16.15 21.14
C GLN A 70 18.46 15.59 22.52
N THR A 71 17.17 15.56 22.83
CA THR A 71 16.68 15.08 24.14
C THR A 71 15.97 13.74 24.04
N ASP A 72 15.82 13.06 25.18
CA ASP A 72 15.13 11.78 25.26
C ASP A 72 13.65 11.90 24.85
N GLU A 73 13.03 13.04 25.16
CA GLU A 73 11.65 13.36 24.76
C GLU A 73 11.53 13.51 23.25
N GLU A 74 12.47 14.23 22.61
CA GLU A 74 12.48 14.37 21.16
C GLU A 74 12.71 13.02 20.46
N TRP A 75 13.62 12.18 20.98
CA TRP A 75 13.81 10.82 20.50
C TRP A 75 12.55 9.96 20.66
N ALA A 76 11.83 10.11 21.78
CA ALA A 76 10.57 9.42 22.01
C ALA A 76 9.49 9.81 20.99
N VAL A 77 9.44 11.09 20.58
CA VAL A 77 8.53 11.56 19.52
C VAL A 77 8.83 10.84 18.19
N VAL A 78 10.10 10.80 17.74
CA VAL A 78 10.46 10.08 16.51
C VAL A 78 10.10 8.60 16.61
N ARG A 79 10.35 8.00 17.78
CA ARG A 79 10.00 6.60 18.05
C ARG A 79 8.50 6.35 17.94
N HIS A 80 7.65 7.27 18.40
CA HIS A 80 6.19 7.17 18.24
C HIS A 80 5.76 7.18 16.77
N HIS A 81 6.40 8.01 15.95
CA HIS A 81 6.14 8.01 14.50
C HIS A 81 6.51 6.65 13.87
N ALA A 82 7.68 6.09 14.19
CA ALA A 82 8.08 4.78 13.68
C ALA A 82 7.10 3.66 14.07
N ILE A 83 6.65 3.61 15.33
CA ILE A 83 5.64 2.63 15.77
C ILE A 83 4.32 2.84 15.04
N THR A 84 3.90 4.09 14.86
CA THR A 84 2.66 4.40 14.13
C THR A 84 2.75 3.90 12.69
N LEU A 85 3.87 4.10 12.00
CA LEU A 85 4.08 3.62 10.64
C LEU A 85 4.02 2.08 10.55
N ILE A 86 4.70 1.40 11.49
CA ILE A 86 4.73 -0.07 11.58
C ILE A 86 3.31 -0.61 11.75
N GLU A 87 2.58 -0.14 12.75
CA GLU A 87 1.25 -0.68 13.05
C GLU A 87 0.19 -0.24 12.03
N ALA A 88 0.30 0.97 11.48
CA ALA A 88 -0.59 1.43 10.42
C ALA A 88 -0.47 0.56 9.17
N SER A 89 0.74 0.04 8.86
CA SER A 89 0.95 -0.90 7.75
C SER A 89 0.12 -2.18 7.92
N ASN A 90 -0.03 -2.68 9.16
CA ASN A 90 -0.90 -3.82 9.46
C ASN A 90 -2.39 -3.47 9.30
N LEU A 91 -2.79 -2.26 9.66
CA LEU A 91 -4.19 -1.82 9.53
C LEU A 91 -4.67 -1.82 8.08
N LEU A 92 -3.79 -1.58 7.11
CA LEU A 92 -4.07 -1.66 5.66
C LEU A 92 -4.51 -3.06 5.23
N LEU A 93 -4.09 -4.09 5.96
CA LEU A 93 -4.34 -5.49 5.62
C LEU A 93 -5.62 -6.06 6.23
N ILE A 94 -6.38 -5.28 6.99
CA ILE A 94 -7.66 -5.74 7.53
C ILE A 94 -8.63 -6.05 6.38
N GLU A 95 -9.05 -7.32 6.28
CA GLU A 95 -10.00 -7.79 5.27
C GLU A 95 -11.31 -6.98 5.31
N GLY A 96 -11.88 -6.71 4.15
CA GLY A 96 -13.11 -5.92 4.02
C GLY A 96 -12.93 -4.41 4.21
N ARG A 97 -11.73 -3.92 4.54
CA ARG A 97 -11.45 -2.47 4.54
C ARG A 97 -11.55 -1.92 3.12
N LYS A 98 -12.27 -0.81 2.98
CA LYS A 98 -12.48 -0.11 1.71
C LYS A 98 -11.36 0.85 1.40
N VAL A 99 -11.09 1.05 0.10
CA VAL A 99 -10.06 2.00 -0.35
C VAL A 99 -10.48 3.43 -0.01
N ALA A 100 -11.75 3.76 -0.27
CA ALA A 100 -12.42 5.00 0.11
C ALA A 100 -13.86 4.68 0.56
N HIS A 101 -14.52 5.60 1.27
CA HIS A 101 -15.94 5.42 1.63
C HIS A 101 -16.84 5.41 0.38
N PRO A 102 -18.02 4.78 0.44
CA PRO A 102 -18.97 4.82 -0.67
C PRO A 102 -19.29 6.25 -1.12
N GLY A 103 -19.03 6.55 -2.39
CA GLY A 103 -19.27 7.88 -2.99
C GLY A 103 -18.16 8.91 -2.72
N GLN A 104 -17.13 8.57 -1.97
CA GLN A 104 -15.94 9.41 -1.78
C GLN A 104 -14.97 9.21 -2.94
N LYS A 105 -14.43 10.31 -3.45
CA LYS A 105 -13.33 10.32 -4.43
C LYS A 105 -11.98 10.28 -3.71
N LEU A 106 -10.98 9.71 -4.38
CA LEU A 106 -9.59 9.88 -3.93
C LEU A 106 -9.17 11.34 -4.07
N ASP A 107 -8.26 11.81 -3.22
CA ASP A 107 -7.78 13.21 -3.26
C ASP A 107 -7.11 13.53 -4.60
N ASP A 108 -6.50 12.54 -5.22
CA ASP A 108 -5.74 12.58 -6.46
C ASP A 108 -6.55 12.08 -7.69
N GLU A 109 -7.83 11.77 -7.49
CA GLU A 109 -8.71 11.26 -8.54
C GLU A 109 -8.87 12.29 -9.68
N GLY A 110 -8.69 11.83 -10.92
CA GLY A 110 -8.71 12.69 -12.12
C GLY A 110 -7.32 13.13 -12.58
N THR A 111 -6.28 12.84 -11.82
CA THR A 111 -4.89 12.98 -12.27
C THR A 111 -4.58 11.95 -13.36
N PRO A 112 -4.03 12.34 -14.53
CA PRO A 112 -3.73 11.40 -15.60
C PRO A 112 -2.81 10.25 -15.14
N GLY A 113 -3.27 9.01 -15.32
CA GLY A 113 -2.51 7.79 -14.98
C GLY A 113 -2.78 7.21 -13.59
N LEU A 114 -3.57 7.90 -12.76
CA LEU A 114 -4.01 7.41 -11.45
C LEU A 114 -5.34 6.66 -11.58
N LEU A 115 -5.52 5.64 -10.74
CA LEU A 115 -6.74 4.83 -10.68
C LEU A 115 -7.79 5.47 -9.77
N THR A 116 -9.06 5.15 -10.02
CA THR A 116 -10.18 5.45 -9.12
C THR A 116 -10.25 4.44 -7.97
N ALA A 117 -10.93 4.78 -6.86
CA ALA A 117 -11.06 3.87 -5.73
C ALA A 117 -11.60 2.46 -6.10
N PRO A 118 -12.65 2.30 -6.94
CA PRO A 118 -13.11 0.98 -7.37
C PRO A 118 -12.07 0.18 -8.19
N GLU A 119 -11.28 0.86 -9.03
CA GLU A 119 -10.22 0.23 -9.81
C GLU A 119 -9.08 -0.26 -8.91
N ILE A 120 -8.73 0.52 -7.88
CA ILE A 120 -7.76 0.12 -6.85
C ILE A 120 -8.28 -1.08 -6.05
N GLU A 121 -9.55 -1.06 -5.60
CA GLU A 121 -10.15 -2.22 -4.90
C GLU A 121 -10.09 -3.48 -5.77
N GLN A 122 -10.36 -3.35 -7.06
CA GLN A 122 -10.25 -4.47 -8.00
C GLN A 122 -8.79 -4.93 -8.17
N GLY A 123 -7.83 -4.00 -8.26
CA GLY A 123 -6.41 -4.30 -8.35
C GLY A 123 -5.90 -5.07 -7.12
N ILE A 124 -6.27 -4.61 -5.91
CA ILE A 124 -5.95 -5.28 -4.65
C ILE A 124 -6.60 -6.66 -4.59
N ALA A 125 -7.87 -6.79 -4.98
CA ALA A 125 -8.55 -8.09 -4.98
C ALA A 125 -7.90 -9.08 -5.96
N LYS A 126 -7.45 -8.59 -7.13
CA LYS A 126 -6.77 -9.41 -8.15
C LYS A 126 -5.39 -9.88 -7.71
N ASP A 127 -4.64 -9.05 -6.98
CA ASP A 127 -3.31 -9.37 -6.47
C ASP A 127 -3.17 -9.05 -4.97
N ARG A 128 -3.97 -9.76 -4.18
CA ARG A 128 -3.97 -9.59 -2.72
C ARG A 128 -2.63 -9.94 -2.09
N ALA A 129 -1.97 -10.98 -2.61
CA ALA A 129 -0.66 -11.41 -2.13
C ALA A 129 0.41 -10.32 -2.37
N GLY A 130 0.39 -9.68 -3.53
CA GLY A 130 1.26 -8.55 -3.83
C GLY A 130 1.03 -7.35 -2.94
N PHE A 131 -0.23 -7.03 -2.62
CA PHE A 131 -0.57 -5.94 -1.69
C PHE A 131 -0.09 -6.24 -0.26
N VAL A 132 -0.31 -7.47 0.21
CA VAL A 132 0.20 -7.95 1.51
C VAL A 132 1.73 -7.85 1.56
N ALA A 133 2.42 -8.31 0.53
CA ALA A 133 3.88 -8.24 0.46
C ALA A 133 4.39 -6.78 0.51
N ALA A 134 3.76 -5.86 -0.23
CA ALA A 134 4.14 -4.45 -0.22
C ALA A 134 3.93 -3.79 1.15
N ALA A 135 2.80 -4.08 1.82
CA ALA A 135 2.55 -3.58 3.17
C ALA A 135 3.55 -4.15 4.20
N HIS A 136 3.93 -5.42 4.08
CA HIS A 136 4.97 -6.01 4.92
C HIS A 136 6.35 -5.38 4.66
N VAL A 137 6.68 -5.02 3.42
CA VAL A 137 7.93 -4.29 3.13
C VAL A 137 7.95 -2.93 3.84
N LEU A 138 6.83 -2.20 3.86
CA LEU A 138 6.72 -0.95 4.61
C LEU A 138 6.87 -1.18 6.13
N HIS A 139 6.16 -2.18 6.67
CA HIS A 139 6.28 -2.60 8.06
C HIS A 139 7.74 -2.92 8.45
N ASP A 140 8.40 -3.80 7.69
CA ASP A 140 9.76 -4.24 7.97
C ASP A 140 10.79 -3.11 7.84
N THR A 141 10.53 -2.17 6.94
CA THR A 141 11.30 -0.93 6.83
C THR A 141 11.11 -0.08 8.09
N GLY A 142 9.88 0.08 8.56
CA GLY A 142 9.57 0.74 9.84
C GLY A 142 10.29 0.08 11.02
N VAL A 143 10.35 -1.25 11.09
CA VAL A 143 11.08 -1.99 12.15
C VAL A 143 12.58 -1.66 12.12
N LYS A 144 13.20 -1.59 10.93
CA LYS A 144 14.61 -1.20 10.79
C LYS A 144 14.84 0.24 11.24
N VAL A 145 13.94 1.14 10.87
CA VAL A 145 13.98 2.55 11.30
C VAL A 145 13.84 2.66 12.82
N LEU A 146 12.90 1.93 13.42
CA LEU A 146 12.73 1.89 14.87
C LEU A 146 14.00 1.39 15.57
N ALA A 147 14.62 0.32 15.07
CA ALA A 147 15.88 -0.17 15.60
C ALA A 147 17.00 0.87 15.49
N ALA A 148 17.08 1.63 14.39
CA ALA A 148 18.03 2.73 14.25
C ALA A 148 17.76 3.87 15.24
N ILE A 149 16.49 4.25 15.42
CA ILE A 149 16.04 5.26 16.39
C ILE A 149 16.46 4.87 17.82
N ASP A 150 16.29 3.60 18.19
CA ASP A 150 16.65 3.10 19.52
C ASP A 150 18.18 3.18 19.79
N THR A 151 19.02 3.29 18.75
CA THR A 151 20.47 3.55 18.93
C THR A 151 20.82 5.02 19.18
N LYS A 152 19.87 5.94 18.98
CA LYS A 152 20.06 7.40 19.03
C LYS A 152 21.21 7.92 18.16
N LYS A 153 21.42 7.28 17.00
CA LYS A 153 22.43 7.65 16.00
C LYS A 153 21.75 8.27 14.77
N PRO A 154 21.76 9.60 14.60
CA PRO A 154 21.06 10.29 13.51
C PRO A 154 21.37 9.74 12.11
N GLU A 155 22.64 9.45 11.84
CA GLU A 155 23.10 8.91 10.57
C GLU A 155 22.46 7.56 10.22
N ALA A 156 22.28 6.68 11.22
CA ALA A 156 21.63 5.39 11.03
C ALA A 156 20.13 5.56 10.74
N VAL A 157 19.48 6.56 11.35
CA VAL A 157 18.07 6.85 11.11
C VAL A 157 17.86 7.45 9.72
N VAL A 158 18.74 8.37 9.29
CA VAL A 158 18.68 8.97 7.95
C VAL A 158 18.87 7.90 6.88
N GLU A 159 19.85 7.00 7.05
CA GLU A 159 20.07 5.89 6.12
C GLU A 159 18.84 4.95 6.07
N ALA A 160 18.35 4.50 7.22
CA ALA A 160 17.19 3.62 7.29
C ALA A 160 15.91 4.28 6.74
N GLY A 161 15.70 5.56 7.08
CA GLY A 161 14.54 6.35 6.68
C GLY A 161 14.50 6.64 5.18
N GLY A 162 15.66 6.66 4.51
CA GLY A 162 15.75 6.77 3.05
C GLY A 162 15.11 5.60 2.29
N TYR A 163 14.90 4.44 2.95
CA TYR A 163 14.22 3.30 2.34
C TYR A 163 12.69 3.35 2.45
N ILE A 164 12.12 4.23 3.29
CA ILE A 164 10.66 4.36 3.44
C ILE A 164 10.03 4.76 2.10
N GLU A 165 10.61 5.72 1.40
CA GLU A 165 10.16 6.18 0.09
C GLU A 165 10.05 5.03 -0.92
N ALA A 166 11.09 4.18 -0.97
CA ALA A 166 11.09 3.04 -1.88
C ALA A 166 10.01 2.00 -1.53
N ALA A 167 9.69 1.83 -0.25
CA ALA A 167 8.61 0.96 0.19
C ALA A 167 7.22 1.53 -0.18
N CYS A 168 7.01 2.83 0.04
CA CYS A 168 5.78 3.53 -0.37
C CYS A 168 5.56 3.38 -1.88
N GLU A 169 6.58 3.72 -2.66
CA GLU A 169 6.50 3.73 -4.12
C GLU A 169 6.35 2.32 -4.71
N GLN A 170 6.94 1.29 -4.10
CA GLN A 170 6.72 -0.10 -4.51
C GLN A 170 5.24 -0.50 -4.42
N CYS A 171 4.52 -0.03 -3.40
CA CYS A 171 3.09 -0.27 -3.28
C CYS A 171 2.30 0.59 -4.27
N HIS A 172 2.55 1.90 -4.25
CA HIS A 172 1.74 2.87 -4.99
C HIS A 172 1.90 2.75 -6.51
N ALA A 173 3.12 2.50 -7.01
CA ALA A 173 3.36 2.26 -8.43
C ALA A 173 2.64 1.03 -8.98
N LYS A 174 2.24 0.10 -8.11
CA LYS A 174 1.51 -1.11 -8.51
C LYS A 174 0.00 -0.95 -8.36
N PHE A 175 -0.46 -0.34 -7.26
CA PHE A 175 -1.87 -0.35 -6.89
C PHE A 175 -2.58 1.00 -7.04
N TRP A 176 -1.87 2.13 -7.02
CA TRP A 176 -2.46 3.48 -7.10
C TRP A 176 -2.30 4.10 -8.48
N TYR A 177 -1.09 4.07 -9.03
CA TYR A 177 -0.76 4.73 -10.29
C TYR A 177 0.04 3.86 -11.28
N PRO A 178 -0.35 2.61 -11.54
CA PRO A 178 0.37 1.73 -12.48
C PRO A 178 0.48 2.26 -13.91
N ASN A 179 -0.35 3.25 -14.26
CA ASN A 179 -0.38 3.87 -15.58
C ASN A 179 0.23 5.28 -15.61
N ALA A 180 0.74 5.80 -14.49
CA ALA A 180 1.34 7.12 -14.44
C ALA A 180 2.63 7.19 -15.25
N GLN A 181 2.80 8.30 -15.95
CA GLN A 181 3.93 8.59 -16.83
C GLN A 181 4.58 9.90 -16.40
N GLY A 182 5.91 9.93 -16.35
CA GLY A 182 6.67 11.13 -16.00
C GLY A 182 7.99 10.80 -15.28
N PRO A 183 8.95 11.74 -15.23
CA PRO A 183 10.24 11.54 -14.56
C PRO A 183 10.11 11.12 -13.09
N GLN A 184 9.07 11.60 -12.42
CA GLN A 184 8.77 11.31 -11.02
C GLN A 184 8.26 9.86 -10.79
N TYR A 185 7.61 9.25 -11.78
CA TYR A 185 7.05 7.89 -11.69
C TYR A 185 7.93 6.81 -12.36
N GLY A 186 8.94 7.23 -13.14
CA GLY A 186 9.81 6.35 -13.91
C GLY A 186 10.87 5.59 -13.10
N ARG A 187 11.09 5.94 -11.83
CA ARG A 187 12.07 5.27 -10.97
C ARG A 187 11.61 3.90 -10.47
N PHE A 188 10.29 3.72 -10.30
CA PHE A 188 9.70 2.54 -9.69
C PHE A 188 8.97 1.64 -10.70
N ASN A 189 8.73 2.13 -11.91
CA ASN A 189 8.16 1.36 -13.03
C ASN A 189 9.19 0.47 -13.76
N LYS A 190 10.44 0.41 -13.27
CA LYS A 190 11.41 -0.59 -13.73
C LYS A 190 11.22 -1.84 -12.88
N ALA A 191 10.61 -2.87 -13.46
CA ALA A 191 10.61 -4.21 -12.92
C ALA A 191 12.01 -4.51 -12.35
N ALA A 192 12.07 -4.83 -11.05
CA ALA A 192 13.30 -5.27 -10.42
C ALA A 192 13.88 -6.39 -11.31
N LYS A 193 15.06 -6.16 -11.88
CA LYS A 193 15.77 -7.23 -12.56
C LYS A 193 16.04 -8.32 -11.51
N PRO A 194 15.91 -9.60 -11.90
CA PRO A 194 16.09 -10.74 -10.99
C PRO A 194 17.48 -10.73 -10.34
#